data_AF-A0A0E3NIY1-F1
#
_entry.id   AF-A0A0E3NIY1-F1
#
_cell.length_a   1.000
_cell.length_b   1.000
_cell.length_c   1.000
_cell.angle_alpha   90.00
_cell.angle_beta   90.00
_cell.angle_gamma   90.00
#
_symmetry.space_group_name_H-M   'P 1'
#
loop_
_entity.id
_entity.type
_entity.pdbx_description
1 polymer ?
#
loop_
_entity_poly.entity_id
_entity_poly.type
_entity_poly.pdbx_seq_one_letter_code
_entity_poly.pdbx_strand_id
1 'polypeptide(L)'
;MEGDDSIFLCECGKVVREEIREDTFKDYINTSRNPSTRTTGHRNCGLIFNFVDGKWPKKYSSKKELKTLAATFAEINELSSEETGKFLLEVDRFKSCGKLSDDEILVYAYQNVLKYKSAKSTGKPLL
;
A
#
# COMPACT_ATOMS: atom_id res chain seq x y z
N MET A 1 -5.73 -21.37 -11.95
CA MET A 1 -4.70 -20.65 -11.19
C MET A 1 -5.27 -19.28 -10.94
N GLU A 2 -5.90 -19.11 -9.78
CA GLU A 2 -6.42 -17.83 -9.33
C GLU A 2 -5.21 -16.91 -9.21
N GLY A 3 -5.20 -15.84 -10.01
CA GLY A 3 -4.11 -14.88 -10.01
C GLY A 3 -4.14 -14.14 -8.69
N ASP A 4 -3.14 -14.36 -7.85
CA ASP A 4 -2.92 -13.53 -6.69
C ASP A 4 -2.63 -12.11 -7.19
N ASP A 5 -3.65 -11.25 -7.14
CA ASP A 5 -3.54 -9.81 -7.36
C ASP A 5 -2.40 -9.27 -6.51
N SER A 6 -1.21 -9.14 -7.12
CA SER A 6 -0.02 -8.70 -6.41
C SER A 6 -0.09 -7.17 -6.28
N ILE A 7 -0.64 -6.75 -5.15
CA ILE A 7 -0.78 -5.37 -4.72
C ILE A 7 0.40 -5.04 -3.83
N PHE A 8 1.19 -4.03 -4.18
CA PHE A 8 2.34 -3.58 -3.39
C PHE A 8 2.40 -2.07 -3.31
N LEU A 9 2.93 -1.56 -2.20
CA LEU A 9 2.99 -0.13 -1.94
C LEU A 9 4.34 0.46 -2.38
N CYS A 10 4.35 1.45 -3.29
CA CYS A 10 5.58 2.23 -3.52
C CYS A 10 5.81 3.16 -2.33
N GLU A 11 7.07 3.45 -2.04
CA GLU A 11 7.48 4.43 -1.02
C GLU A 11 6.92 5.85 -1.28
N CYS A 12 6.43 6.13 -2.48
CA CYS A 12 5.69 7.35 -2.80
C CYS A 12 4.24 7.37 -2.28
N GLY A 13 3.79 6.34 -1.56
CA GLY A 13 2.43 6.26 -1.01
C GLY A 13 1.36 5.84 -2.02
N LYS A 14 1.72 5.44 -3.24
CA LYS A 14 0.77 4.82 -4.19
C LYS A 14 0.75 3.31 -4.05
N VAL A 15 -0.47 2.75 -4.01
CA VAL A 15 -0.69 1.33 -4.19
C VAL A 15 -0.52 1.00 -5.67
N VAL A 16 0.42 0.13 -5.95
CA VAL A 16 0.78 -0.32 -7.29
C VAL A 16 0.21 -1.72 -7.46
N ARG A 17 -0.57 -1.89 -8.54
CA ARG A 17 -1.09 -3.19 -8.93
C ARG A 17 -0.32 -3.65 -10.16
N GLU A 18 0.26 -4.84 -10.10
CA GLU A 18 1.08 -5.35 -11.20
C GLU A 18 0.33 -5.43 -12.54
N GLU A 19 -0.98 -5.66 -12.49
CA GLU A 19 -1.82 -5.76 -13.69
C GLU A 19 -2.04 -4.41 -14.41
N ILE A 20 -1.91 -3.29 -13.69
CA ILE A 20 -2.10 -1.95 -14.25
C ILE A 20 -0.78 -1.52 -14.92
N ARG A 21 -0.68 -1.78 -16.23
CA ARG A 21 0.47 -1.37 -17.07
C ARG A 21 0.72 0.14 -17.12
N GLU A 22 -0.27 0.94 -16.75
CA GLU A 22 -0.17 2.41 -16.74
C GLU A 22 0.61 2.90 -15.51
N ASP A 23 0.54 2.19 -14.39
CA ASP A 23 1.29 2.51 -13.18
C ASP A 23 2.60 1.73 -13.08
N THR A 24 2.77 0.66 -13.85
CA THR A 24 3.96 -0.18 -13.80
C THR A 24 4.82 -0.12 -15.07
N PHE A 25 6.11 -0.41 -14.94
CA PHE A 25 6.99 -0.74 -16.05
C PHE A 25 7.71 -2.04 -15.78
N LYS A 26 8.13 -2.73 -16.84
CA LYS A 26 8.97 -3.92 -16.73
C LYS A 26 10.43 -3.51 -16.84
N ASP A 27 11.25 -4.09 -15.98
CA ASP A 27 12.70 -3.93 -16.04
C ASP A 27 13.40 -5.28 -15.90
N TYR A 28 14.68 -5.32 -16.23
CA TYR A 28 15.53 -6.49 -16.10
C TYR A 28 16.74 -6.13 -15.25
N ILE A 29 16.73 -6.59 -14.01
CA ILE A 29 17.82 -6.31 -13.06
C ILE A 29 18.63 -7.57 -12.78
N ASN A 30 19.86 -7.34 -12.32
CA ASN A 30 20.69 -8.40 -11.80
C ASN A 30 20.21 -8.80 -10.40
N THR A 31 19.92 -10.09 -10.21
CA THR A 31 19.53 -10.66 -8.92
C THR A 31 20.42 -11.85 -8.59
N SER A 32 20.36 -12.32 -7.34
CA SER A 32 21.06 -13.54 -6.90
C SER A 32 20.73 -14.78 -7.73
N ARG A 33 19.58 -14.79 -8.41
CA ARG A 33 19.13 -15.92 -9.25
C ARG A 33 19.58 -15.81 -10.70
N ASN A 34 19.53 -14.61 -11.30
CA ASN A 34 19.90 -14.40 -12.71
C ASN A 34 20.23 -12.91 -12.99
N PRO A 35 21.29 -12.60 -13.78
CA PRO A 35 21.64 -11.25 -14.20
C PRO A 35 20.59 -10.50 -15.04
N SER A 36 19.57 -11.19 -15.57
CA SER A 36 18.46 -10.59 -16.32
C SER A 36 17.12 -11.06 -15.79
N THR A 37 16.90 -10.85 -14.49
CA THR A 37 15.64 -11.20 -13.86
C THR A 37 14.59 -10.15 -14.18
N ARG A 38 13.46 -10.61 -14.71
CA ARG A 38 12.31 -9.75 -14.99
C ARG A 38 11.69 -9.25 -13.70
N THR A 39 11.61 -7.93 -13.55
CA THR A 39 11.01 -7.25 -12.41
C THR A 39 10.00 -6.21 -12.85
N THR A 40 9.21 -5.75 -11.90
CA THR A 40 8.21 -4.70 -12.07
C THR A 40 8.70 -3.45 -11.33
N GLY A 41 8.49 -2.27 -11.89
CA GLY A 41 8.77 -0.99 -11.25
C GLY A 41 7.58 -0.04 -11.33
N HIS A 42 7.51 0.95 -10.45
CA HIS A 42 6.43 1.94 -10.44
C HIS A 42 6.80 3.12 -11.34
N ARG A 43 5.98 3.36 -12.36
CA ARG A 43 6.22 4.33 -13.43
C ARG A 43 6.30 5.77 -12.93
N ASN A 44 5.57 6.13 -11.88
CA ASN A 44 5.60 7.49 -11.34
C ASN A 44 6.82 7.75 -10.43
N CYS A 45 7.25 6.77 -9.63
CA CYS A 45 8.33 6.96 -8.65
C CYS A 45 9.70 6.41 -9.13
N GLY A 46 9.73 5.64 -10.22
CA GLY A 46 10.94 4.99 -10.75
C GLY A 46 11.47 3.83 -9.91
N LEU A 47 10.82 3.51 -8.79
CA LEU A 47 11.23 2.43 -7.88
C LEU A 47 11.02 1.07 -8.55
N ILE A 48 12.08 0.24 -8.56
CA ILE A 48 12.04 -1.14 -9.07
C ILE A 48 11.85 -2.10 -7.89
N PHE A 49 10.86 -2.98 -7.99
CA PHE A 49 10.56 -3.99 -6.99
C PHE A 49 11.36 -5.27 -7.26
N ASN A 50 12.41 -5.51 -6.46
CA ASN A 50 13.21 -6.73 -6.54
C ASN A 50 12.62 -7.82 -5.63
N PHE A 51 11.65 -8.57 -6.17
CA PHE A 51 11.00 -9.68 -5.48
C PHE A 51 11.91 -10.91 -5.29
N VAL A 52 12.96 -11.05 -6.09
CA VAL A 52 13.82 -12.25 -6.08
C VAL A 52 14.84 -12.22 -4.93
N ASP A 53 15.44 -11.06 -4.66
CA ASP A 53 16.41 -10.94 -3.56
C ASP A 53 15.76 -10.53 -2.22
N GLY A 54 14.43 -10.46 -2.16
CA GLY A 54 13.71 -9.99 -0.97
C GLY A 54 14.05 -8.54 -0.60
N LYS A 55 14.58 -7.76 -1.53
CA LYS A 55 14.83 -6.32 -1.38
C LYS A 55 13.52 -5.58 -1.65
N TRP A 56 12.56 -5.81 -0.76
CA TRP A 56 11.31 -5.05 -0.72
C TRP A 56 11.64 -3.54 -0.57
N PRO A 57 10.81 -2.64 -1.12
CA PRO A 57 10.73 -1.26 -0.61
C PRO A 57 10.70 -1.33 0.92
N LYS A 58 11.44 -0.48 1.60
CA LYS A 58 11.77 -0.66 3.03
C LYS A 58 10.55 -1.18 3.83
N LYS A 59 10.70 -2.32 4.52
CA LYS A 59 9.83 -2.61 5.67
C LYS A 59 9.92 -1.40 6.58
N TYR A 60 8.81 -0.70 6.78
CA TYR A 60 8.76 0.46 7.64
C TYR A 60 8.93 -0.03 9.06
N SER A 61 10.20 0.00 9.48
CA SER A 61 10.68 -0.62 10.70
C SER A 61 10.12 0.13 11.92
N SER A 62 9.68 1.37 11.73
CA SER A 62 9.07 2.20 12.77
C SER A 62 7.62 2.59 12.47
N LYS A 63 6.83 2.71 13.54
CA LYS A 63 5.46 3.26 13.53
C LYS A 63 5.42 4.69 12.96
N LYS A 64 6.52 5.45 13.09
CA LYS A 64 6.65 6.81 12.56
C LYS A 64 6.70 6.81 11.04
N GLU A 65 7.55 5.99 10.43
CA GLU A 65 7.68 5.95 8.98
C GLU A 65 6.39 5.46 8.31
N LEU A 66 5.73 4.44 8.90
CA LEU A 66 4.44 3.96 8.41
C LEU A 66 3.36 5.05 8.45
N LYS A 67 3.33 5.89 9.50
CA LYS A 67 2.41 7.03 9.56
C LYS A 67 2.69 8.09 8.51
N THR A 68 3.96 8.39 8.24
CA THR A 68 4.32 9.34 7.19
C THR A 68 3.79 8.86 5.85
N LEU A 69 3.99 7.58 5.54
CA LEU A 69 3.47 6.96 4.33
C LEU A 69 1.94 6.95 4.28
N ALA A 70 1.28 6.66 5.41
CA ALA A 70 -0.17 6.74 5.52
C ALA A 70 -0.68 8.16 5.25
N ALA A 71 0.00 9.19 5.76
CA ALA A 71 -0.38 10.58 5.49
C ALA A 71 -0.26 10.92 4.00
N THR A 72 0.85 10.53 3.36
CA THR A 72 1.03 10.70 1.91
C THR A 72 -0.02 9.91 1.11
N PHE A 73 -0.34 8.69 1.53
CA PHE A 73 -1.40 7.89 0.92
C PHE A 73 -2.76 8.60 1.00
N ALA A 74 -3.10 9.16 2.18
CA ALA A 74 -4.35 9.88 2.38
C ALA A 74 -4.46 11.13 1.50
N GLU A 75 -3.35 11.88 1.36
CA GLU A 75 -3.26 13.05 0.49
C GLU A 75 -3.46 12.69 -0.99
N ILE A 76 -2.78 11.65 -1.49
CA ILE A 76 -2.90 11.19 -2.88
C ILE A 76 -4.32 10.69 -3.19
N ASN A 77 -4.98 10.06 -2.22
CA ASN A 77 -6.34 9.55 -2.37
C ASN A 77 -7.41 10.59 -1.99
N GLU A 78 -7.02 11.86 -1.83
CA GLU A 78 -7.90 12.99 -1.55
C GLU A 78 -8.86 12.74 -0.38
N LEU A 79 -8.37 12.05 0.67
CA LEU A 79 -9.17 11.81 1.87
C LEU A 79 -9.44 13.15 2.58
N SER A 80 -10.69 13.35 3.00
CA SER A 80 -11.03 14.49 3.86
C SER A 80 -10.26 14.43 5.18
N SER A 81 -10.18 15.55 5.90
CA SER A 81 -9.54 15.58 7.23
C SER A 81 -10.14 14.57 8.22
N GLU A 82 -11.47 14.35 8.16
CA GLU A 82 -12.15 13.35 9.00
C GLU A 82 -11.73 11.92 8.62
N GLU A 83 -11.72 11.60 7.32
CA GLU A 83 -11.31 10.28 6.80
C GLU A 83 -9.83 10.02 7.07
N THR A 84 -8.97 11.02 6.90
CA THR A 84 -7.53 10.95 7.19
C THR A 84 -7.30 10.65 8.67
N GLY A 85 -8.01 11.33 9.58
CA GLY A 85 -7.91 11.05 11.01
C GLY A 85 -8.28 9.60 11.35
N LYS A 86 -9.37 9.08 10.78
CA LYS A 86 -9.78 7.68 10.98
C LYS A 86 -8.79 6.69 10.37
N PHE A 87 -8.27 7.00 9.19
CA PHE A 87 -7.29 6.18 8.50
C PHE A 87 -6.03 6.01 9.34
N LEU A 88 -5.45 7.11 9.83
CA LEU A 88 -4.25 7.09 10.66
C LEU A 88 -4.45 6.34 11.98
N LEU A 89 -5.65 6.42 12.58
CA LEU A 89 -5.99 5.66 13.78
C LEU A 89 -6.06 4.15 13.52
N GLU A 90 -6.64 3.74 12.39
CA GLU A 90 -6.69 2.32 12.00
C GLU A 90 -5.29 1.77 11.68
N VAL A 91 -4.45 2.54 11.00
CA VAL A 91 -3.03 2.19 10.79
C VAL A 91 -2.32 1.96 12.12
N ASP A 92 -2.55 2.84 13.09
CA ASP A 92 -1.98 2.69 14.43
C ASP A 92 -2.46 1.43 15.15
N ARG A 93 -3.75 1.11 15.03
CA ARG A 93 -4.35 -0.10 15.61
C ARG A 93 -3.70 -1.33 15.02
N PHE A 94 -3.70 -1.47 13.70
CA PHE A 94 -3.16 -2.65 13.04
C PHE A 94 -1.66 -2.82 13.28
N LYS A 95 -0.86 -1.73 13.24
CA LYS A 95 0.58 -1.81 13.53
C LYS A 95 0.85 -2.25 14.97
N SER A 96 0.01 -1.83 15.92
CA SER A 96 0.15 -2.23 17.32
C SER A 96 -0.24 -3.69 17.57
N CYS A 97 -1.09 -4.29 16.72
CA CYS A 97 -1.41 -5.72 16.79
C CYS A 97 -0.28 -6.63 16.27
N GLY A 98 0.62 -6.12 15.43
CA GLY A 98 1.81 -6.83 14.97
C GLY A 98 1.56 -8.06 14.08
N LYS A 99 0.33 -8.24 13.57
CA LYS A 99 -0.07 -9.43 12.77
C LYS A 99 0.02 -9.24 11.26
N LEU A 100 0.21 -8.00 10.80
CA LEU A 100 0.08 -7.60 9.41
C LEU A 100 1.36 -6.93 8.91
N SER A 101 1.66 -7.09 7.63
CA SER A 101 2.69 -6.31 6.94
C SER A 101 2.25 -4.85 6.76
N ASP A 102 3.21 -3.97 6.46
CA ASP A 102 2.93 -2.52 6.34
C ASP A 102 1.96 -2.18 5.19
N ASP A 103 2.05 -2.93 4.08
CA ASP A 103 1.14 -2.84 2.94
C ASP A 103 -0.27 -3.34 3.30
N GLU A 104 -0.40 -4.48 3.97
CA GLU A 104 -1.68 -5.00 4.47
C GLU A 104 -2.34 -4.01 5.44
N ILE A 105 -1.56 -3.42 6.35
CA ILE A 105 -2.05 -2.42 7.30
C ILE A 105 -2.74 -1.26 6.57
N LEU A 106 -2.08 -0.71 5.53
CA LEU A 106 -2.59 0.45 4.81
C LEU A 106 -3.80 0.11 3.94
N VAL A 107 -3.78 -1.04 3.26
CA VAL A 107 -4.91 -1.50 2.45
C VAL A 107 -6.14 -1.74 3.33
N TYR A 108 -6.00 -2.47 4.44
CA TYR A 108 -7.13 -2.77 5.32
C TYR A 108 -7.64 -1.54 6.07
N ALA A 109 -6.75 -0.67 6.54
CA ALA A 109 -7.15 0.59 7.15
C ALA A 109 -7.96 1.46 6.17
N TYR A 110 -7.52 1.53 4.91
CA TYR A 110 -8.22 2.31 3.88
C TYR A 110 -9.58 1.71 3.54
N GLN A 111 -9.65 0.39 3.36
CA GLN A 111 -10.92 -0.31 3.16
C GLN A 111 -11.91 -0.08 4.30
N ASN A 112 -11.44 -0.06 5.55
CA ASN A 112 -12.29 0.25 6.70
C ASN A 112 -12.88 1.67 6.59
N VAL A 113 -12.06 2.67 6.24
CA VAL A 113 -12.53 4.05 6.03
C VAL A 113 -13.57 4.13 4.90
N LEU A 114 -13.37 3.42 3.79
CA LEU A 114 -14.35 3.36 2.70
C LEU A 114 -15.66 2.68 3.10
N LYS A 115 -15.60 1.59 3.90
CA LYS A 115 -16.80 0.94 4.44
C LYS A 115 -17.61 1.91 5.30
N TYR A 116 -16.96 2.71 6.14
CA TYR A 116 -17.63 3.76 6.93
C TYR A 116 -18.31 4.81 6.04
N LYS A 117 -17.73 5.14 4.88
CA LYS A 117 -18.33 6.06 3.89
C LYS A 117 -19.63 5.50 3.32
N SER A 118 -19.64 4.21 2.95
CA SER A 118 -20.83 3.52 2.43
C SER A 118 -21.95 3.32 3.47
N ALA A 119 -21.58 3.18 4.74
CA ALA A 119 -22.55 3.10 5.84
C ALA A 119 -23.19 4.46 6.15
N LYS A 120 -22.43 5.56 6.06
CA LYS A 120 -22.97 6.93 6.21
C LYS A 120 -23.91 7.31 5.05
N SER A 121 -23.63 6.89 3.82
CA SER A 121 -24.48 7.23 2.66
C SER A 121 -25.81 6.47 2.61
N THR A 122 -25.94 5.37 3.37
CA THR A 122 -27.16 4.56 3.45
C THR A 122 -28.10 4.95 4.60
N GLY A 123 -27.75 5.98 5.39
CA GLY A 123 -28.67 6.58 6.38
C GLY A 123 -29.16 5.63 7.47
N LYS A 124 -28.51 4.48 7.69
CA LYS A 124 -28.85 3.60 8.81
C LYS A 124 -27.98 3.93 10.03
N PRO A 125 -28.58 4.33 11.17
CA PRO A 125 -27.84 4.50 12.39
C PRO A 125 -27.34 3.13 12.87
N LEU A 126 -26.06 3.08 13.25
CA LEU A 126 -25.49 1.96 14.00
C LEU A 126 -26.04 2.04 15.43
N LEU A 127 -27.04 1.21 15.72
CA LEU A 127 -27.41 0.79 17.07
C LEU A 127 -26.86 -0.62 17.30
#